data_AF-A0A5N7ZRL1-F1
#
_entry.id   AF-A0A5N7ZRL1-F1
#
_cell.length_a   1.000
_cell.length_b   1.000
_cell.length_c   1.000
_cell.angle_alpha   90.00
_cell.angle_beta   90.00
_cell.angle_gamma   90.00
#
_symmetry.space_group_name_H-M   'P 1'
#
loop_
_entity.id
_entity.type
_entity.pdbx_description
1 polymer ?
#
loop_
_entity_poly.entity_id
_entity_poly.type
_entity_poly.pdbx_seq_one_letter_code
_entity_poly.pdbx_strand_id
1 'polypeptide(L)'
;GAKVIAGGKPHALGGTFFEPTVVRDVTQSMRFATEETFGPVAPLFRFESEEEVIGMANDTIFGLAAYFFTRDYARIWRVSEALEYGIVGINTGIISNEVGPFGGVKQSGLGREGSKYGIEEYLEIKYLCVDLGA
;
A
#
# COMPACT_ATOMS: atom_id res chain seq x y z
N GLY A 1 15.54 16.72 11.84
CA GLY A 1 14.21 17.12 12.31
C GLY A 1 13.57 16.04 13.13
N ALA A 2 13.40 14.85 12.53
CA ALA A 2 12.86 13.67 13.19
C ALA A 2 13.73 13.15 14.35
N LYS A 3 13.12 12.37 15.24
CA LYS A 3 13.75 11.78 16.42
C LYS A 3 13.55 10.27 16.45
N VAL A 4 14.64 9.53 16.56
CA VAL A 4 14.60 8.08 16.85
C VAL A 4 14.23 7.90 18.32
N ILE A 5 13.18 7.12 18.59
CA ILE A 5 12.71 6.83 19.96
C ILE A 5 12.93 5.38 20.37
N ALA A 6 13.21 4.50 19.41
CA ALA A 6 13.61 3.12 19.63
C ALA A 6 14.47 2.67 18.44
N GLY A 7 15.46 1.80 18.69
CA GLY A 7 16.34 1.26 17.65
C GLY A 7 17.28 2.27 17.00
N GLY A 8 17.47 2.14 15.68
CA GLY A 8 18.17 3.11 14.83
C GLY A 8 19.61 2.77 14.47
N LYS A 9 20.07 1.55 14.77
CA LYS A 9 21.46 1.12 14.51
C LYS A 9 21.53 -0.37 14.14
N PRO A 10 22.66 -0.81 13.54
CA PRO A 10 22.96 -2.23 13.39
C PRO A 10 22.86 -2.96 14.73
N HIS A 11 22.27 -4.15 14.70
CA HIS A 11 22.07 -4.94 15.91
C HIS A 11 23.38 -5.57 16.39
N ALA A 12 23.53 -5.81 17.69
CA ALA A 12 24.74 -6.41 18.28
C ALA A 12 25.06 -7.83 17.77
N LEU A 13 24.09 -8.52 17.16
CA LEU A 13 24.29 -9.83 16.51
C LEU A 13 25.15 -9.73 15.23
N GLY A 14 25.37 -8.53 14.68
CA GLY A 14 26.18 -8.31 13.48
C GLY A 14 25.51 -8.79 12.19
N GLY A 15 26.29 -8.96 11.12
CA GLY A 15 25.78 -9.41 9.82
C GLY A 15 24.76 -8.45 9.21
N THR A 16 23.60 -8.98 8.82
CA THR A 16 22.48 -8.23 8.24
C THR A 16 21.41 -7.82 9.26
N PHE A 17 21.65 -8.01 10.56
CA PHE A 17 20.68 -7.64 11.59
C PHE A 17 20.66 -6.12 11.87
N PHE A 18 19.47 -5.54 11.90
CA PHE A 18 19.22 -4.14 12.24
C PHE A 18 18.13 -4.04 13.31
N GLU A 19 18.24 -3.07 14.20
CA GLU A 19 17.25 -2.88 15.28
C GLU A 19 15.90 -2.39 14.72
N PRO A 20 14.76 -2.97 15.15
CA PRO A 20 13.45 -2.37 14.89
C PRO A 20 13.42 -0.92 15.36
N THR A 21 13.12 -0.02 14.44
CA THR A 21 13.35 1.42 14.63
C THR A 21 12.03 2.18 14.57
N VAL A 22 11.76 3.00 15.58
CA VAL A 22 10.61 3.92 15.58
C VAL A 22 11.10 5.34 15.52
N VAL A 23 10.56 6.11 14.59
CA VAL A 23 10.94 7.50 14.34
C VAL A 23 9.72 8.39 14.48
N ARG A 24 9.80 9.44 15.31
CA ARG A 24 8.72 10.42 15.48
C ARG A 24 9.12 11.79 14.93
N ASP A 25 8.13 12.68 14.90
CA ASP A 25 8.26 14.05 14.40
C ASP A 25 8.71 14.05 12.91
N VAL A 26 8.18 13.09 12.13
CA VAL A 26 8.45 12.95 10.69
C VAL A 26 7.52 13.86 9.90
N THR A 27 8.02 14.44 8.81
CA THR A 27 7.28 15.34 7.92
C THR A 27 7.26 14.79 6.49
N GLN A 28 6.29 15.23 5.68
CA GLN A 28 6.15 14.86 4.26
C GLN A 28 7.37 15.23 3.39
N SER A 29 8.19 16.19 3.83
CA SER A 29 9.43 16.57 3.15
C SER A 29 10.61 15.61 3.38
N MET A 30 10.46 14.60 4.25
CA MET A 30 11.50 13.61 4.52
C MET A 30 11.37 12.40 3.58
N ARG A 31 12.51 11.76 3.27
CA ARG A 31 12.56 10.58 2.38
C ARG A 31 11.62 9.43 2.78
N PHE A 32 11.26 9.33 4.06
CA PHE A 32 10.27 8.35 4.53
C PHE A 32 8.91 8.44 3.82
N ALA A 33 8.54 9.61 3.30
CA ALA A 33 7.27 9.82 2.63
C ALA A 33 7.30 9.39 1.14
N THR A 34 8.48 9.44 0.52
CA THR A 34 8.62 9.31 -0.94
C THR A 34 9.43 8.10 -1.39
N GLU A 35 10.10 7.42 -0.47
CA GLU A 35 10.96 6.27 -0.77
C GLU A 35 10.61 5.06 0.09
N GLU A 36 10.73 3.88 -0.51
CA GLU A 36 10.52 2.61 0.19
C GLU A 36 11.75 2.26 1.04
N THR A 37 11.55 2.09 2.35
CA THR A 37 12.67 1.86 3.28
C THR A 37 13.20 0.42 3.25
N PHE A 38 12.36 -0.56 2.89
CA PHE A 38 12.72 -1.98 2.80
C PHE A 38 13.43 -2.55 4.05
N GLY A 39 13.09 -2.03 5.23
CA GLY A 39 13.74 -2.37 6.49
C GLY A 39 12.80 -2.17 7.68
N PRO A 40 13.23 -2.57 8.90
CA PRO A 40 12.37 -2.58 10.08
C PRO A 40 12.24 -1.18 10.70
N VAL A 41 11.73 -0.21 9.94
CA VAL A 41 11.61 1.19 10.35
C VAL A 41 10.16 1.65 10.26
N ALA A 42 9.63 2.20 11.36
CA ALA A 42 8.27 2.73 11.47
C ALA A 42 8.32 4.26 11.69
N PRO A 43 8.22 5.07 10.62
CA PRO A 43 8.09 6.52 10.73
C PRO A 43 6.66 6.91 11.15
N LEU A 44 6.54 7.80 12.13
CA LEU A 44 5.26 8.29 12.66
C LEU A 44 4.99 9.71 12.17
N PHE A 45 3.95 9.83 11.36
CA PHE A 45 3.38 11.08 10.88
C PHE A 45 2.15 11.43 11.71
N ARG A 46 2.01 12.70 12.09
CA ARG A 46 0.79 13.21 12.75
C ARG A 46 -0.11 13.85 11.69
N PHE A 47 -1.41 13.67 11.85
CA PHE A 47 -2.45 14.34 11.09
C PHE A 47 -3.59 14.72 12.05
N GLU A 48 -4.44 15.65 11.64
CA GLU A 48 -5.57 16.16 12.43
C GLU A 48 -6.93 15.90 11.76
N SER A 49 -6.97 15.72 10.43
CA SER A 49 -8.21 15.50 9.69
C SER A 49 -8.15 14.34 8.70
N GLU A 50 -9.33 13.84 8.33
CA GLU A 50 -9.52 12.79 7.31
C GLU A 50 -9.02 13.27 5.93
N GLU A 51 -9.35 14.50 5.54
CA GLU A 51 -8.91 15.12 4.28
C GLU A 51 -7.38 15.21 4.19
N GLU A 52 -6.75 15.69 5.28
CA GLU A 52 -5.29 15.84 5.36
C GLU A 52 -4.58 14.50 5.20
N VAL A 53 -5.01 13.47 5.94
CA VAL A 53 -4.33 12.17 5.89
C VAL A 53 -4.55 11.45 4.57
N ILE A 54 -5.70 11.62 3.92
CA ILE A 54 -5.95 11.09 2.56
C ILE A 54 -5.02 11.80 1.56
N GLY A 55 -4.93 13.13 1.63
CA GLY A 55 -4.01 13.89 0.78
C GLY A 55 -2.55 13.45 0.96
N MET A 56 -2.12 13.30 2.21
CA MET A 56 -0.79 12.79 2.56
C MET A 56 -0.54 11.35 2.08
N ALA A 57 -1.54 10.48 2.14
CA ALA A 57 -1.41 9.09 1.70
C ALA A 57 -1.29 9.01 0.17
N ASN A 58 -2.08 9.79 -0.56
CA ASN A 58 -2.12 9.74 -2.01
C ASN A 58 -0.99 10.53 -2.70
N ASP A 59 -0.33 11.46 -2.00
CA ASP A 59 0.81 12.25 -2.49
C ASP A 59 2.10 11.42 -2.62
N THR A 60 2.04 10.43 -3.50
CA THR A 60 3.13 9.51 -3.79
C THR A 60 2.94 8.88 -5.17
N ILE A 61 4.07 8.46 -5.76
CA ILE A 61 4.09 7.71 -7.01
C ILE A 61 3.64 6.24 -6.84
N PHE A 62 3.58 5.76 -5.59
CA PHE A 62 3.20 4.39 -5.26
C PHE A 62 1.70 4.24 -5.02
N GLY A 63 1.20 3.02 -5.12
CA GLY A 63 -0.22 2.69 -4.96
C GLY A 63 -0.45 1.19 -4.77
N LEU A 64 0.40 0.51 -4.00
CA LEU A 64 0.30 -0.93 -3.79
C LEU A 64 -0.78 -1.29 -2.77
N ALA A 65 -0.52 -1.06 -1.48
CA ALA A 65 -1.44 -1.35 -0.40
C ALA A 65 -1.48 -0.20 0.62
N ALA A 66 -2.67 0.10 1.12
CA ALA A 66 -2.89 1.01 2.24
C ALA A 66 -3.67 0.32 3.36
N TYR A 67 -3.52 0.81 4.59
CA TYR A 67 -4.17 0.26 5.76
C TYR A 67 -4.72 1.38 6.62
N PHE A 68 -5.95 1.25 7.10
CA PHE A 68 -6.51 2.19 8.07
C PHE A 68 -7.41 1.51 9.08
N PHE A 69 -7.55 2.17 10.24
CA PHE A 69 -8.30 1.67 11.38
C PHE A 69 -9.33 2.71 11.83
N THR A 70 -10.58 2.29 11.91
CA THR A 70 -11.69 3.12 12.39
C THR A 70 -12.88 2.25 12.81
N ARG A 71 -13.71 2.77 13.72
CA ARG A 71 -15.01 2.18 14.09
C ARG A 71 -16.19 2.83 13.39
N ASP A 72 -15.97 3.96 12.71
CA ASP A 72 -17.00 4.68 11.96
C ASP A 72 -17.18 4.04 10.58
N TYR A 73 -18.35 3.45 10.34
CA TYR A 73 -18.70 2.81 9.07
C TYR A 73 -18.78 3.79 7.90
N ALA A 74 -19.24 5.03 8.11
CA ALA A 74 -19.28 6.01 7.04
C ALA A 74 -17.85 6.41 6.63
N ARG A 75 -16.94 6.51 7.61
CA ARG A 75 -15.51 6.74 7.35
C ARG A 75 -14.87 5.58 6.60
N ILE A 76 -15.28 4.33 6.85
CA ILE A 76 -14.76 3.18 6.10
C ILE A 76 -14.94 3.38 4.61
N TRP A 77 -16.13 3.76 4.15
CA TRP A 77 -16.41 3.93 2.73
C TRP A 77 -15.68 5.14 2.15
N ARG A 78 -15.78 6.31 2.80
CA ARG A 78 -15.11 7.54 2.31
C ARG A 78 -13.60 7.37 2.16
N VAL A 79 -12.94 6.78 3.16
CA VAL A 79 -11.48 6.57 3.13
C VAL A 79 -11.10 5.49 2.12
N SER A 80 -11.82 4.36 2.09
CA SER A 80 -11.52 3.27 1.15
C SER A 80 -11.63 3.70 -0.31
N GLU A 81 -12.65 4.49 -0.64
CA GLU A 81 -12.90 4.96 -2.01
C GLU A 81 -11.93 6.07 -2.42
N ALA A 82 -11.47 6.89 -1.47
CA ALA A 82 -10.55 7.99 -1.75
C ALA A 82 -9.08 7.57 -1.84
N LEU A 83 -8.70 6.43 -1.27
CA LEU A 83 -7.32 5.94 -1.30
C LEU A 83 -6.94 5.41 -2.69
N GLU A 84 -5.85 5.93 -3.27
CA GLU A 84 -5.38 5.57 -4.60
C GLU A 84 -4.44 4.34 -4.58
N TYR A 85 -4.96 3.22 -4.07
CA TYR A 85 -4.21 1.98 -3.87
C TYR A 85 -4.95 0.78 -4.45
N GLY A 86 -4.20 -0.22 -4.94
CA GLY A 86 -4.82 -1.43 -5.46
C GLY A 86 -5.45 -2.31 -4.38
N ILE A 87 -4.99 -2.20 -3.13
CA ILE A 87 -5.46 -3.00 -2.00
C ILE A 87 -5.61 -2.10 -0.76
N VAL A 88 -6.74 -2.23 -0.05
CA VAL A 88 -7.02 -1.45 1.16
C VAL A 88 -7.42 -2.38 2.31
N GLY A 89 -6.58 -2.45 3.34
CA GLY A 89 -6.85 -3.18 4.58
C GLY A 89 -7.61 -2.33 5.59
N ILE A 90 -8.76 -2.81 6.04
CA ILE A 90 -9.63 -2.10 7.00
C ILE A 90 -9.63 -2.87 8.31
N ASN A 91 -9.17 -2.24 9.39
CA ASN A 91 -9.11 -2.84 10.74
C ASN A 91 -8.32 -4.16 10.84
N THR A 92 -7.39 -4.39 9.90
CA THR A 92 -6.46 -5.53 9.89
C THR A 92 -5.11 -5.10 9.33
N GLY A 93 -4.03 -5.71 9.82
CA GLY A 93 -2.70 -5.61 9.24
C GLY A 93 -2.36 -6.78 8.29
N ILE A 94 -3.26 -7.76 8.15
CA ILE A 94 -3.06 -8.96 7.34
C ILE A 94 -4.18 -9.03 6.30
N ILE A 95 -3.80 -8.97 5.03
CA ILE A 95 -4.72 -8.95 3.87
C ILE A 95 -4.48 -10.11 2.90
N SER A 96 -3.37 -10.83 3.04
CA SER A 96 -2.92 -11.83 2.08
C SER A 96 -3.84 -13.05 2.03
N ASN A 97 -4.28 -13.41 0.82
CA ASN A 97 -4.97 -14.65 0.48
C ASN A 97 -4.87 -14.85 -1.05
N GLU A 98 -5.17 -16.04 -1.54
CA GLU A 98 -5.07 -16.39 -2.96
C GLU A 98 -6.29 -15.97 -3.80
N VAL A 99 -7.41 -15.63 -3.18
CA VAL A 99 -8.69 -15.38 -3.87
C VAL A 99 -8.98 -13.90 -4.12
N GLY A 100 -8.33 -12.98 -3.41
CA GLY A 100 -8.37 -11.55 -3.62
C GLY A 100 -7.30 -11.11 -4.63
N PRO A 101 -7.60 -10.19 -5.57
CA PRO A 101 -6.60 -9.71 -6.51
C PRO A 101 -5.55 -8.86 -5.79
N PHE A 102 -4.28 -9.19 -5.99
CA PHE A 102 -3.14 -8.45 -5.44
C PHE A 102 -2.42 -7.71 -6.55
N GLY A 103 -2.18 -6.41 -6.39
CA GLY A 103 -1.39 -5.64 -7.35
C GLY A 103 -1.62 -4.15 -7.20
N GLY A 104 -0.63 -3.36 -7.62
CA GLY A 104 -0.64 -1.91 -7.44
C GLY A 104 -1.33 -1.14 -8.56
N VAL A 105 -1.49 0.15 -8.31
CA VAL A 105 -1.75 1.19 -9.33
C VAL A 105 -0.56 2.16 -9.38
N LYS A 106 -0.60 3.17 -10.26
CA LYS A 106 0.50 4.13 -10.46
C LYS A 106 1.80 3.42 -10.81
N GLN A 107 2.92 3.73 -10.14
CA GLN A 107 4.21 3.06 -10.37
C GLN A 107 4.36 1.77 -9.57
N SER A 108 3.35 1.33 -8.81
CA SER A 108 3.40 0.07 -8.07
C SER A 108 3.07 -1.17 -8.89
N GLY A 109 2.74 -1.02 -10.18
CA GLY A 109 2.61 -2.14 -11.10
C GLY A 109 1.45 -2.01 -12.09
N LEU A 110 1.39 -2.99 -13.00
CA LEU A 110 0.31 -3.21 -13.96
C LEU A 110 -0.16 -4.67 -13.81
N GLY A 111 -1.46 -4.91 -14.01
CA GLY A 111 -2.07 -6.23 -13.83
C GLY A 111 -2.36 -6.58 -12.37
N ARG A 112 -2.80 -7.81 -12.14
CA ARG A 112 -3.12 -8.36 -10.81
C ARG A 112 -2.65 -9.81 -10.73
N GLU A 113 -2.26 -10.24 -9.53
CA GLU A 113 -1.93 -11.63 -9.20
C GLU A 113 -3.02 -12.24 -8.31
N GLY A 114 -3.15 -13.57 -8.33
CA GLY A 114 -4.19 -14.30 -7.60
C GLY A 114 -5.61 -14.03 -8.11
N SER A 115 -6.62 -14.54 -7.40
CA SER A 115 -8.04 -14.45 -7.76
C SER A 115 -8.36 -15.01 -9.15
N LYS A 116 -9.57 -14.74 -9.65
CA LYS A 116 -9.92 -14.98 -11.05
C LYS A 116 -9.22 -14.03 -12.04
N TYR A 117 -8.73 -12.87 -11.57
CA TYR A 117 -8.11 -11.86 -12.43
C TYR A 117 -6.68 -12.23 -12.82
N GLY A 118 -5.94 -12.92 -11.94
CA GLY A 118 -4.54 -13.23 -12.18
C GLY A 118 -4.28 -14.16 -13.37
N ILE A 119 -5.29 -14.93 -13.80
CA ILE A 119 -5.16 -15.76 -15.01
C ILE A 119 -5.26 -14.91 -16.29
N GLU A 120 -5.89 -13.74 -16.26
CA GLU A 120 -6.17 -12.92 -17.45
C GLU A 120 -4.88 -12.46 -18.15
N GLU A 121 -3.80 -12.23 -17.39
CA GLU A 121 -2.46 -11.87 -17.91
C GLU A 121 -1.77 -13.00 -18.70
N TYR A 122 -2.30 -14.23 -18.65
CA TYR A 122 -1.78 -15.41 -19.33
C TYR A 122 -2.68 -15.90 -20.48
N LEU A 123 -3.77 -15.20 -20.75
CA LEU A 123 -4.76 -15.58 -21.76
C LEU A 123 -4.71 -14.68 -22.99
N GLU A 124 -5.07 -15.25 -24.13
CA GLU A 124 -5.25 -14.53 -25.40
C GLU A 124 -6.73 -14.55 -25.78
N ILE A 125 -7.34 -13.36 -25.91
CA ILE A 125 -8.76 -13.24 -26.30
C ILE A 125 -8.90 -13.47 -27.81
N LYS A 126 -9.75 -14.42 -28.19
CA LYS A 126 -10.04 -14.73 -29.60
C LYS A 126 -11.52 -14.50 -29.92
N TYR A 127 -11.78 -13.55 -30.81
CA TYR A 127 -13.11 -13.29 -31.38
C TYR A 127 -13.31 -14.11 -32.66
N LEU A 128 -14.47 -14.77 -32.79
CA LEU A 128 -14.88 -15.49 -33.99
C LEU A 128 -16.18 -14.88 -34.51
N CYS A 129 -16.18 -14.43 -35.77
CA CYS A 129 -17.37 -13.94 -36.48
C CYS A 129 -17.68 -14.89 -37.63
N VAL A 130 -18.84 -15.53 -37.59
CA VAL A 130 -19.28 -16.44 -38.65
C VAL A 130 -20.52 -15.86 -39.29
N ASP A 131 -20.42 -15.52 -40.58
CA ASP A 131 -21.57 -15.23 -41.43
C ASP A 131 -22.19 -16.56 -41.88
N LEU A 132 -23.49 -16.73 -41.63
CA LEU A 132 -24.22 -17.94 -41.98
C LEU A 132 -24.83 -17.89 -43.39
N GLY A 133 -24.77 -16.74 -44.08
CA GLY A 133 -25.20 -16.58 -45.47
C GLY A 133 -26.66 -16.98 -45.70
N ALA A 134 -27.59 -16.04 -45.56
CA ALA A 134 -28.95 -16.15 -46.09
C ALA A 134 -29.08 -15.35 -47.39
#